data_AF-A0A819YGU1-F1
#
_entry.id   AF-A0A819YGU1-F1
#
_cell.length_a   1.000
_cell.length_b   1.000
_cell.length_c   1.000
_cell.angle_alpha   90.00
_cell.angle_beta   90.00
_cell.angle_gamma   90.00
#
_symmetry.space_group_name_H-M   'P 1'
#
loop_
_entity.id
_entity.type
_entity.pdbx_description
1 polymer ?
#
loop_
_entity_poly.entity_id
_entity_poly.type
_entity_poly.pdbx_seq_one_letter_code
_entity_poly.pdbx_strand_id
1 'polypeptide(L)'
;MFNDNKIFVFVLGGNEVLFVYADEMIARVIAQSCRQSGLNIILTTLLSFQGDEIYFKNESALVGRTFYDAVFSYNKCSVIGLMLSDGTVKIIPPLNTIINIDDQIIVIAEDDDKIILSSNYLLRINNQYSGSTSSSVTNHNTVLLAKSMTRETTKRIERTLILGWNNKAPLIAKELDTYVARSSELHILTNSDKITQFINQQLVNELTEQKLFVHSGSLTNKFDLEKLNLFSYHYIILLANEESE
;
A
#
# COMPACT_ATOMS: atom_id res chain seq x y z
N MET A 1 -21.01 -7.55 -17.54
CA MET A 1 -21.95 -6.89 -16.60
C MET A 1 -21.30 -5.82 -15.74
N PHE A 2 -20.16 -6.03 -15.06
CA PHE A 2 -19.54 -4.97 -14.23
C PHE A 2 -18.91 -3.80 -15.02
N ASN A 3 -18.41 -4.03 -16.24
CA ASN A 3 -17.78 -2.97 -17.05
C ASN A 3 -18.80 -1.98 -17.65
N ASP A 4 -20.04 -2.43 -17.91
CA ASP A 4 -21.06 -1.61 -18.57
C ASP A 4 -21.61 -0.53 -17.61
N ASN A 5 -21.72 -0.85 -16.31
CA ASN A 5 -22.14 0.11 -15.28
C ASN A 5 -21.07 1.17 -14.97
N LYS A 6 -19.76 0.85 -15.13
CA LYS A 6 -18.68 1.84 -14.96
C LYS A 6 -18.80 2.98 -15.96
N ILE A 7 -18.98 2.63 -17.24
CA ILE A 7 -19.08 3.61 -18.32
C ILE A 7 -20.30 4.49 -18.09
N PHE A 8 -21.43 3.91 -17.66
CA PHE A 8 -22.64 4.66 -17.40
C PHE A 8 -22.50 5.68 -16.25
N VAL A 9 -21.92 5.26 -15.12
CA VAL A 9 -21.70 6.15 -13.98
C VAL A 9 -20.62 7.21 -14.28
N PHE A 10 -19.58 6.87 -15.03
CA PHE A 10 -18.56 7.83 -15.48
C PHE A 10 -19.14 8.89 -16.43
N VAL A 11 -20.01 8.48 -17.36
CA VAL A 11 -20.68 9.38 -18.31
C VAL A 11 -21.68 10.31 -17.61
N LEU A 12 -22.36 9.85 -16.55
CA LEU A 12 -23.31 10.68 -15.80
C LEU A 12 -22.66 11.56 -14.73
N GLY A 13 -21.57 11.09 -14.11
CA GLY A 13 -20.92 11.74 -12.97
C GLY A 13 -19.71 12.63 -13.32
N GLY A 14 -19.18 12.53 -14.54
CA GLY A 14 -18.03 13.34 -14.97
C GLY A 14 -16.84 13.25 -14.00
N ASN A 15 -16.31 14.41 -13.61
CA ASN A 15 -15.16 14.52 -12.68
C ASN A 15 -15.57 14.53 -11.19
N GLU A 16 -16.85 14.37 -10.86
CA GLU A 16 -17.36 14.44 -9.47
C GLU A 16 -17.47 13.05 -8.81
N VAL A 17 -17.16 11.98 -9.54
CA VAL A 17 -17.29 10.60 -9.05
C VAL A 17 -15.92 9.92 -8.97
N LEU A 18 -15.59 9.45 -7.77
CA LEU A 18 -14.44 8.58 -7.52
C LEU A 18 -14.91 7.14 -7.31
N PHE A 19 -14.42 6.22 -8.14
CA PHE A 19 -14.71 4.79 -7.98
C PHE A 19 -13.74 4.13 -7.02
N VAL A 20 -14.29 3.46 -6.01
CA VAL A 20 -13.52 2.61 -5.10
C VAL A 20 -13.85 1.15 -5.38
N TYR A 21 -12.89 0.40 -5.93
CA TYR A 21 -13.02 -1.03 -6.19
C TYR A 21 -12.66 -1.82 -4.94
N ALA A 22 -13.66 -2.04 -4.08
CA ALA A 22 -13.48 -2.70 -2.78
C ALA A 22 -12.81 -4.08 -2.93
N ASP A 23 -13.26 -4.90 -3.88
CA ASP A 23 -12.71 -6.25 -4.08
C ASP A 23 -11.23 -6.24 -4.50
N GLU A 24 -10.82 -5.29 -5.35
CA GLU A 24 -9.41 -5.12 -5.72
C GLU A 24 -8.59 -4.61 -4.53
N MET A 25 -9.11 -3.64 -3.76
CA MET A 25 -8.43 -3.16 -2.56
C MET A 25 -8.24 -4.27 -1.54
N ILE A 26 -9.26 -5.07 -1.27
CA ILE A 26 -9.20 -6.21 -0.34
C ILE A 26 -8.16 -7.22 -0.83
N ALA A 27 -8.13 -7.53 -2.13
CA ALA A 27 -7.12 -8.42 -2.70
C ALA A 27 -5.69 -7.91 -2.50
N ARG A 28 -5.46 -6.59 -2.70
CA ARG A 28 -4.19 -5.91 -2.39
C ARG A 28 -3.79 -6.03 -0.93
N VAL A 29 -4.71 -5.71 -0.03
CA VAL A 29 -4.46 -5.80 1.42
C VAL A 29 -4.12 -7.23 1.82
N ILE A 30 -4.83 -8.24 1.32
CA ILE A 30 -4.55 -9.66 1.61
C ILE A 30 -3.16 -10.06 1.11
N ALA A 31 -2.85 -9.79 -0.17
CA ALA A 31 -1.59 -10.17 -0.79
C ALA A 31 -0.37 -9.48 -0.14
N GLN A 32 -0.52 -8.22 0.29
CA GLN A 32 0.54 -7.51 0.99
C GLN A 32 0.69 -7.98 2.44
N SER A 33 -0.43 -8.13 3.15
CA SER A 33 -0.43 -8.52 4.57
C SER A 33 0.05 -9.95 4.79
N CYS A 34 -0.18 -10.86 3.84
CA CYS A 34 0.35 -12.22 3.97
C CYS A 34 1.88 -12.23 3.92
N ARG A 35 2.51 -11.31 3.17
CA ARG A 35 3.97 -11.25 2.98
C ARG A 35 4.70 -10.45 4.06
N GLN A 36 4.02 -9.50 4.70
CA GLN A 36 4.61 -8.63 5.72
C GLN A 36 3.80 -8.68 7.01
N SER A 37 4.30 -9.46 7.97
CA SER A 37 3.75 -9.49 9.32
C SER A 37 3.67 -8.07 9.91
N GLY A 38 2.51 -7.70 10.42
CA GLY A 38 2.25 -6.39 11.02
C GLY A 38 1.81 -5.30 10.04
N LEU A 39 1.90 -5.52 8.71
CA LEU A 39 1.41 -4.54 7.74
C LEU A 39 -0.11 -4.38 7.81
N ASN A 40 -0.86 -5.44 8.14
CA ASN A 40 -2.29 -5.36 8.34
C ASN A 40 -2.69 -4.38 9.45
N ILE A 41 -1.89 -4.25 10.52
CA ILE A 41 -2.14 -3.30 11.60
C ILE A 41 -2.02 -1.89 11.05
N ILE A 42 -0.93 -1.61 10.32
CA ILE A 42 -0.70 -0.30 9.70
C ILE A 42 -1.82 0.06 8.72
N LEU A 43 -2.18 -0.87 7.83
CA LEU A 43 -3.26 -0.66 6.85
C LEU A 43 -4.60 -0.47 7.55
N THR A 44 -4.90 -1.21 8.62
CA THR A 44 -6.14 -1.05 9.37
C THR A 44 -6.18 0.31 10.06
N THR A 45 -5.09 0.75 10.67
CA THR A 45 -5.01 2.09 11.28
C THR A 45 -5.26 3.17 10.24
N LEU A 46 -4.56 3.13 9.10
CA LEU A 46 -4.69 4.16 8.05
C LEU A 46 -6.03 4.13 7.32
N LEU A 47 -6.73 2.98 7.30
CA LEU A 47 -8.06 2.84 6.68
C LEU A 47 -9.20 3.01 7.69
N SER A 48 -8.90 3.12 8.98
CA SER A 48 -9.89 3.38 10.01
C SER A 48 -10.06 4.87 10.22
N PHE A 49 -11.27 5.29 10.57
CA PHE A 49 -11.57 6.67 10.99
C PHE A 49 -11.13 6.96 12.44
N GLN A 50 -10.16 6.20 12.96
CA GLN A 50 -9.77 6.26 14.36
C GLN A 50 -8.25 6.26 14.47
N GLY A 51 -7.72 7.25 15.19
CA GLY A 51 -6.29 7.42 15.37
C GLY A 51 -5.71 8.32 14.28
N ASP A 52 -4.56 7.93 13.71
CA ASP A 52 -3.87 8.76 12.73
C ASP A 52 -4.37 8.51 11.30
N GLU A 53 -4.76 9.58 10.63
CA GLU A 53 -5.30 9.61 9.26
C GLU A 53 -4.39 10.41 8.31
N ILE A 54 -4.69 10.33 7.01
CA ILE A 54 -3.95 11.07 5.97
C ILE A 54 -4.66 12.39 5.66
N TYR A 55 -3.95 13.49 5.84
CA TYR A 55 -4.42 14.84 5.55
C TYR A 55 -3.59 15.52 4.47
N PHE A 56 -4.25 16.43 3.73
CA PHE A 56 -3.63 17.31 2.75
C PHE A 56 -3.68 18.74 3.27
N LYS A 57 -2.51 19.39 3.36
CA LYS A 57 -2.42 20.74 3.94
C LYS A 57 -1.62 21.69 3.06
N ASN A 58 -2.22 22.83 2.74
CA ASN A 58 -1.50 24.00 2.24
C ASN A 58 -0.70 24.61 3.40
N GLU A 59 0.63 24.67 3.29
CA GLU A 59 1.49 25.19 4.35
C GLU A 59 2.39 26.32 3.80
N SER A 60 1.91 27.56 3.91
CA SER A 60 2.58 28.73 3.33
C SER A 60 4.01 28.94 3.85
N ALA A 61 4.30 28.51 5.08
CA ALA A 61 5.64 28.62 5.66
C ALA A 61 6.67 27.68 5.03
N LEU A 62 6.23 26.63 4.32
CA LEU A 62 7.08 25.66 3.63
C LEU A 62 7.30 26.00 2.14
N VAL A 63 6.62 27.02 1.61
CA VAL A 63 6.78 27.43 0.21
C VAL A 63 8.22 27.88 -0.06
N GLY A 64 8.80 27.37 -1.15
CA GLY A 64 10.20 27.59 -1.54
C GLY A 64 11.21 26.74 -0.76
N ARG A 65 10.76 25.88 0.17
CA ARG A 65 11.62 24.96 0.92
C ARG A 65 11.65 23.59 0.26
N THR A 66 12.62 22.79 0.69
CA THR A 66 12.77 21.43 0.18
C THR A 66 11.82 20.46 0.92
N PHE A 67 11.48 19.34 0.29
CA PHE A 67 10.76 18.25 0.94
C PHE A 67 11.51 17.75 2.18
N TYR A 68 12.85 17.76 2.16
CA TYR A 68 13.69 17.50 3.34
C TYR A 68 13.33 18.41 4.52
N ASP A 69 13.19 19.72 4.29
CA ASP A 69 12.84 20.67 5.36
C ASP A 69 11.45 20.38 5.94
N ALA A 70 10.49 19.98 5.10
CA ALA A 70 9.14 19.63 5.49
C ALA A 70 9.09 18.35 6.35
N VAL A 71 9.89 17.33 6.02
CA VAL A 71 9.97 16.11 6.86
C VAL A 71 10.33 16.42 8.31
N PHE A 72 11.10 17.48 8.55
CA PHE A 72 11.50 17.93 9.90
C PHE A 72 10.79 19.21 10.35
N SER A 73 9.62 19.54 9.79
CA SER A 73 8.89 20.75 10.18
C SER A 73 7.84 20.52 11.25
N TYR A 74 7.36 19.28 11.44
CA TYR A 74 6.30 18.93 12.40
C TYR A 74 6.84 18.10 13.57
N ASN A 75 6.29 18.30 14.77
CA ASN A 75 6.67 17.54 15.97
C ASN A 75 5.82 16.27 16.18
N LYS A 76 4.54 16.32 15.77
CA LYS A 76 3.53 15.29 16.07
C LYS A 76 2.93 14.65 14.82
N CYS A 77 3.40 15.03 13.64
CA CYS A 77 2.89 14.55 12.36
C CYS A 77 4.04 13.96 11.56
N SER A 78 3.71 13.00 10.69
CA SER A 78 4.68 12.42 9.77
C SER A 78 4.38 12.89 8.34
N VAL A 79 5.31 13.61 7.72
CA VAL A 79 5.18 14.00 6.31
C VAL A 79 5.48 12.80 5.43
N ILE A 80 4.55 12.46 4.54
CA ILE A 80 4.66 11.27 3.66
C ILE A 80 4.68 11.61 2.18
N GLY A 81 4.39 12.85 1.79
CA GLY A 81 4.39 13.21 0.37
C GLY A 81 3.96 14.64 0.09
N LEU A 82 3.78 14.90 -1.21
CA LEU A 82 3.27 16.16 -1.75
C LEU A 82 2.14 15.86 -2.75
N MET A 83 1.10 16.66 -2.76
CA MET A 83 0.19 16.77 -3.90
C MET A 83 0.55 18.04 -4.65
N LEU A 84 0.91 17.89 -5.92
CA LEU A 84 1.28 19.03 -6.76
C LEU A 84 0.04 19.82 -7.17
N SER A 85 0.24 21.05 -7.61
CA SER A 85 -0.81 21.93 -8.14
C SER A 85 -1.70 21.32 -9.25
N ASP A 86 -1.19 20.36 -10.01
CA ASP A 86 -1.95 19.64 -11.05
C ASP A 86 -2.77 18.44 -10.50
N GLY A 87 -2.76 18.23 -9.18
CA GLY A 87 -3.39 17.11 -8.49
C GLY A 87 -2.53 15.85 -8.42
N THR A 88 -1.33 15.85 -8.99
CA THR A 88 -0.44 14.67 -8.94
C THR A 88 0.06 14.42 -7.52
N VAL A 89 -0.27 13.26 -6.97
CA VAL A 89 0.24 12.79 -5.67
C VAL A 89 1.61 12.14 -5.84
N LYS A 90 2.59 12.61 -5.07
CA LYS A 90 3.93 12.01 -4.95
C LYS A 90 4.17 11.59 -3.50
N ILE A 91 4.18 10.29 -3.25
CA ILE A 91 4.58 9.71 -1.97
C ILE A 91 6.10 9.63 -1.91
N ILE A 92 6.70 10.23 -0.88
CA ILE A 92 8.16 10.33 -0.65
C ILE A 92 8.91 10.78 -1.93
N PRO A 93 8.64 12.01 -2.44
CA PRO A 93 9.39 12.55 -3.57
C PRO A 93 10.88 12.72 -3.21
N PRO A 94 11.77 12.97 -4.20
CA PRO A 94 13.17 13.30 -3.93
C PRO A 94 13.29 14.39 -2.85
N LEU A 95 14.20 14.20 -1.88
CA LEU A 95 14.33 15.09 -0.72
C LEU A 95 14.61 16.55 -1.08
N ASN A 96 15.21 16.81 -2.24
CA ASN A 96 15.49 18.13 -2.78
C ASN A 96 14.33 18.75 -3.58
N THR A 97 13.17 18.08 -3.66
CA THR A 97 11.98 18.62 -4.34
C THR A 97 11.54 19.91 -3.66
N ILE A 98 11.37 20.97 -4.44
CA ILE A 98 10.93 22.29 -3.94
C ILE A 98 9.40 22.30 -3.85
N ILE A 99 8.89 22.79 -2.72
CA ILE A 99 7.46 22.95 -2.46
C ILE A 99 7.01 24.30 -3.03
N ASN A 100 6.06 24.27 -3.97
CA ASN A 100 5.50 25.47 -4.59
C ASN A 100 4.29 25.98 -3.81
N ILE A 101 3.80 27.17 -4.17
CA ILE A 101 2.73 27.86 -3.45
C ILE A 101 1.39 27.10 -3.46
N ASP A 102 1.12 26.38 -4.55
CA ASP A 102 -0.11 25.61 -4.75
C ASP A 102 0.08 24.11 -4.46
N ASP A 103 1.26 23.70 -3.95
CA ASP A 103 1.49 22.32 -3.56
C ASP A 103 0.97 22.09 -2.12
N GLN A 104 0.36 20.93 -1.90
CA GLN A 104 -0.09 20.48 -0.58
C GLN A 104 0.87 19.46 0.03
N ILE A 105 1.15 19.61 1.31
CA ILE A 105 1.87 18.60 2.09
C ILE A 105 0.89 17.48 2.43
N ILE A 106 1.32 16.23 2.21
CA ILE A 106 0.58 15.04 2.64
C ILE A 106 1.19 14.58 3.97
N VAL A 107 0.37 14.54 5.01
CA VAL A 107 0.80 14.20 6.37
C VAL A 107 -0.07 13.11 6.97
N ILE A 108 0.52 12.30 7.83
CA ILE A 108 -0.19 11.44 8.77
C ILE A 108 -0.30 12.20 10.10
N ALA A 109 -1.53 12.36 10.59
CA ALA A 109 -1.83 13.08 11.84
C ALA A 109 -3.10 12.53 12.50
N GLU A 110 -3.23 12.68 13.81
CA GLU A 110 -4.40 12.27 14.57
C GLU A 110 -5.66 13.08 14.21
N ASP A 111 -5.49 14.35 13.85
CA ASP A 111 -6.57 15.27 13.47
C ASP A 111 -5.99 16.45 12.67
N ASP A 112 -6.83 17.18 11.94
CA ASP A 112 -6.39 18.29 11.08
C ASP A 112 -5.88 19.51 11.88
N ASP A 113 -6.51 19.78 13.03
CA ASP A 113 -6.14 20.85 13.95
C ASP A 113 -4.78 20.60 14.67
N LYS A 114 -4.32 19.35 14.68
CA LYS A 114 -3.03 18.94 15.26
C LYS A 114 -1.85 19.10 14.30
N ILE A 115 -2.09 19.46 13.04
CA ILE A 115 -1.04 19.66 12.04
C ILE A 115 -0.38 21.03 12.26
N ILE A 116 0.49 21.12 13.26
CA ILE A 116 1.12 22.37 13.70
C ILE A 116 2.64 22.29 13.48
N LEU A 117 3.19 23.34 12.86
CA LEU A 117 4.63 23.47 12.68
C LEU A 117 5.35 23.53 14.04
N SER A 118 6.47 22.86 14.12
CA SER A 118 7.32 22.85 15.32
C SER A 118 7.83 24.27 15.62
N SER A 119 7.83 24.65 16.90
CA SER A 119 8.39 25.93 17.34
C SER A 119 9.86 26.08 16.92
N ASN A 120 10.62 24.99 16.94
CA ASN A 120 12.00 24.95 16.45
C ASN A 120 12.09 25.28 14.95
N TYR A 121 11.13 24.82 14.14
CA TYR A 121 11.06 25.20 12.74
C TYR A 121 10.78 26.70 12.57
N LEU A 122 9.79 27.21 13.29
CA LEU A 122 9.42 28.62 13.21
C LEU A 122 10.59 29.54 13.64
N LEU A 123 11.36 29.14 14.65
CA LEU A 123 12.57 29.86 15.06
C LEU A 123 13.68 29.81 13.99
N ARG A 124 13.91 28.65 13.32
CA ARG A 124 14.95 28.57 12.27
C ARG A 124 14.62 29.45 11.06
N ILE A 125 13.36 29.55 10.66
CA ILE A 125 12.97 30.42 9.54
C ILE A 125 13.00 31.90 9.93
N ASN A 126 12.59 32.27 11.15
CA ASN A 126 12.56 33.67 11.59
C ASN A 126 13.97 34.25 11.80
N ASN A 127 14.91 33.42 12.26
CA ASN A 127 16.31 33.82 12.43
C ASN A 127 17.09 33.89 11.11
N GLN A 128 16.61 33.29 10.01
CA GLN A 128 17.24 33.43 8.69
C GLN A 128 16.97 34.78 8.02
N TYR A 129 15.85 35.44 8.35
CA TYR A 129 15.48 36.75 7.80
C TYR A 129 15.91 37.94 8.66
N SER A 130 16.31 37.70 9.91
CA SER A 130 16.90 38.70 10.79
C SER A 130 18.40 38.67 10.61
N GLY A 131 18.97 39.61 9.86
CA GLY A 131 20.39 39.68 9.48
C GLY A 131 21.39 39.91 10.62
N SER A 132 21.31 39.12 11.69
CA SER A 132 22.22 39.14 12.83
C SER A 132 23.18 37.95 12.74
N THR A 133 24.45 38.30 12.57
CA THR A 133 25.63 37.45 12.48
C THR A 133 25.74 36.41 13.60
N SER A 134 26.10 35.19 13.19
CA SER A 134 26.92 34.22 13.92
C SER A 134 26.54 33.90 15.37
N SER A 135 25.65 32.93 15.53
CA SER A 135 25.77 31.97 16.63
C SER A 135 25.99 30.60 16.01
N SER A 136 27.17 30.03 16.24
CA SER A 136 27.50 28.64 15.92
C SER A 136 26.49 27.71 16.56
N VAL A 137 25.42 27.40 15.83
CA VAL A 137 24.68 26.16 16.07
C VAL A 137 25.62 25.09 15.59
N THR A 138 26.29 24.43 16.54
CA THR A 138 27.04 23.21 16.28
C THR A 138 26.15 22.32 15.42
N ASN A 139 26.57 22.08 14.17
CA ASN A 139 25.90 21.18 13.24
C ASN A 139 25.97 19.76 13.82
N HIS A 140 25.15 19.47 14.82
CA HIS A 140 24.82 18.13 15.26
C HIS A 140 23.77 17.49 14.32
N ASN A 141 23.79 17.88 13.04
CA ASN A 141 23.17 17.12 11.97
C ASN A 141 24.10 15.99 11.52
N THR A 142 24.69 15.26 12.48
CA THR A 142 25.05 13.86 12.23
C THR A 142 23.75 13.08 12.20
N VAL A 143 22.95 13.32 11.16
CA VAL A 143 22.00 12.32 10.69
C VAL A 143 22.87 11.11 10.43
N LEU A 144 22.63 10.04 11.18
CA LEU A 144 23.02 8.71 10.75
C LEU A 144 22.38 8.56 9.38
N LEU A 145 23.13 8.92 8.32
CA LEU A 145 22.87 8.47 6.97
C LEU A 145 23.03 6.97 7.08
N ALA A 146 21.96 6.30 7.53
CA ALA A 146 21.85 4.86 7.48
C ALA A 146 22.23 4.54 6.05
N LYS A 147 23.39 3.87 5.92
CA LYS A 147 23.96 3.42 4.65
C LYS A 147 22.80 3.03 3.77
N SER A 148 22.62 3.74 2.65
CA SER A 148 21.50 3.58 1.74
C SER A 148 21.13 2.12 1.74
N MET A 149 20.07 1.78 2.46
CA MET A 149 19.47 0.47 2.33
C MET A 149 18.80 0.58 0.98
N THR A 150 19.60 0.39 -0.07
CA THR A 150 19.14 -0.33 -1.25
C THR A 150 18.69 -1.68 -0.72
N ARG A 151 17.54 -1.70 -0.05
CA ARG A 151 16.70 -2.86 0.05
C ARG A 151 16.21 -2.98 -1.39
N GLU A 152 17.08 -3.54 -2.23
CA GLU A 152 16.60 -4.25 -3.39
C GLU A 152 15.54 -5.17 -2.81
N THR A 153 14.28 -4.85 -3.08
CA THR A 153 13.16 -5.75 -2.86
C THR A 153 13.36 -6.86 -3.86
N THR A 154 14.39 -7.69 -3.61
CA THR A 154 14.64 -8.89 -4.38
C THR A 154 13.43 -9.76 -4.13
N LYS A 155 12.56 -9.79 -5.14
CA LYS A 155 11.43 -10.70 -5.18
C LYS A 155 11.98 -12.09 -4.83
N ARG A 156 11.29 -12.80 -3.93
CA ARG A 156 11.69 -14.15 -3.52
C ARG A 156 10.80 -15.18 -4.20
N ILE A 157 11.35 -16.37 -4.42
CA ILE A 157 10.54 -17.51 -4.83
C ILE A 157 9.72 -17.91 -3.61
N GLU A 158 8.41 -17.83 -3.74
CA GLU A 158 7.46 -18.07 -2.66
C GLU A 158 6.53 -19.23 -3.06
N ARG A 159 5.99 -19.92 -2.04
CA ARG A 159 4.99 -20.98 -2.22
C ARG A 159 3.78 -20.59 -1.37
N THR A 160 2.67 -20.30 -2.03
CA THR A 160 1.45 -19.83 -1.37
C THR A 160 0.33 -20.83 -1.61
N LEU A 161 -0.41 -21.17 -0.57
CA LEU A 161 -1.60 -22.01 -0.64
C LEU A 161 -2.84 -21.15 -0.37
N ILE A 162 -3.78 -21.13 -1.32
CA ILE A 162 -5.13 -20.63 -1.11
C ILE A 162 -6.03 -21.82 -0.78
N LEU A 163 -6.67 -21.73 0.38
CA LEU A 163 -7.66 -22.67 0.88
C LEU A 163 -9.04 -22.08 0.62
N GLY A 164 -9.75 -22.64 -0.36
CA GLY A 164 -11.09 -22.19 -0.74
C GLY A 164 -11.12 -21.24 -1.93
N TRP A 165 -12.31 -20.79 -2.30
CA TRP A 165 -12.53 -19.95 -3.47
C TRP A 165 -13.76 -19.06 -3.36
N ASN A 166 -13.58 -17.78 -3.70
CA ASN A 166 -14.64 -16.80 -3.94
C ASN A 166 -14.22 -15.83 -5.05
N ASN A 167 -15.07 -14.84 -5.34
CA ASN A 167 -14.84 -13.83 -6.37
C ASN A 167 -13.52 -13.03 -6.23
N LYS A 168 -12.90 -12.99 -5.04
CA LYS A 168 -11.62 -12.30 -4.79
C LYS A 168 -10.41 -13.18 -5.07
N ALA A 169 -10.55 -14.50 -5.12
CA ALA A 169 -9.42 -15.41 -5.33
C ALA A 169 -8.61 -15.11 -6.61
N PRO A 170 -9.23 -14.83 -7.78
CA PRO A 170 -8.48 -14.42 -8.97
C PRO A 170 -7.73 -13.09 -8.79
N LEU A 171 -8.34 -12.13 -8.08
CA LEU A 171 -7.72 -10.83 -7.83
C LEU A 171 -6.51 -10.97 -6.90
N ILE A 172 -6.64 -11.78 -5.85
CA ILE A 172 -5.55 -12.09 -4.91
C ILE A 172 -4.41 -12.79 -5.67
N ALA A 173 -4.72 -13.77 -6.51
CA ALA A 173 -3.72 -14.47 -7.32
C ALA A 173 -2.92 -13.51 -8.21
N LYS A 174 -3.61 -12.63 -8.95
CA LYS A 174 -2.96 -11.62 -9.80
C LYS A 174 -2.09 -10.67 -9.00
N GLU A 175 -2.58 -10.24 -7.84
CA GLU A 175 -1.84 -9.31 -7.00
C GLU A 175 -0.58 -9.97 -6.40
N LEU A 176 -0.66 -11.23 -5.96
CA LEU A 176 0.51 -11.99 -5.50
C LEU A 176 1.59 -12.09 -6.59
N ASP A 177 1.19 -12.28 -7.86
CA ASP A 177 2.12 -12.36 -9.00
C ASP A 177 3.02 -11.12 -9.12
N THR A 178 2.50 -9.95 -8.75
CA THR A 178 3.27 -8.68 -8.81
C THR A 178 4.43 -8.64 -7.81
N TYR A 179 4.36 -9.42 -6.73
CA TYR A 179 5.24 -9.33 -5.58
C TYR A 179 6.28 -10.45 -5.47
N VAL A 180 6.02 -11.57 -6.14
CA VAL A 180 6.84 -12.79 -6.09
C VAL A 180 7.84 -12.84 -7.23
N ALA A 181 8.88 -13.66 -7.08
CA ALA A 181 9.86 -13.90 -8.16
C ALA A 181 9.37 -14.96 -9.12
N ARG A 182 9.92 -14.94 -10.34
CA ARG A 182 9.71 -15.97 -11.34
C ARG A 182 9.94 -17.36 -10.78
N SER A 183 9.05 -18.29 -11.12
CA SER A 183 9.01 -19.68 -10.63
C SER A 183 8.46 -19.87 -9.22
N SER A 184 7.81 -18.84 -8.65
CA SER A 184 6.98 -19.03 -7.45
C SER A 184 5.81 -19.96 -7.73
N GLU A 185 5.20 -20.51 -6.68
CA GLU A 185 4.10 -21.47 -6.80
C GLU A 185 2.87 -20.97 -6.05
N LEU A 186 1.74 -20.96 -6.75
CA LEU A 186 0.43 -20.73 -6.18
C LEU A 186 -0.38 -22.03 -6.24
N HIS A 187 -0.71 -22.56 -5.08
CA HIS A 187 -1.55 -23.74 -4.95
C HIS A 187 -2.95 -23.32 -4.51
N ILE A 188 -3.98 -23.93 -5.07
CA ILE A 188 -5.39 -23.63 -4.74
C ILE A 188 -6.09 -24.96 -4.43
N LEU A 189 -6.66 -25.07 -3.23
CA LEU A 189 -7.54 -26.18 -2.86
C LEU A 189 -9.00 -25.78 -3.11
N THR A 190 -9.70 -26.55 -3.95
CA THR A 190 -11.13 -26.38 -4.21
C THR A 190 -11.78 -27.74 -4.46
N ASN A 191 -13.08 -27.86 -4.22
CA ASN A 191 -13.87 -29.06 -4.53
C ASN A 191 -14.79 -28.88 -5.76
N SER A 192 -14.63 -27.77 -6.50
CA SER A 192 -15.49 -27.41 -7.62
C SER A 192 -14.78 -27.60 -8.96
N ASP A 193 -15.35 -28.46 -9.81
CA ASP A 193 -14.85 -28.69 -11.17
C ASP A 193 -14.96 -27.44 -12.04
N LYS A 194 -16.03 -26.64 -11.87
CA LYS A 194 -16.21 -25.37 -12.59
C LYS A 194 -15.07 -24.39 -12.29
N ILE A 195 -14.71 -24.26 -11.01
CA ILE A 195 -13.61 -23.40 -10.57
C ILE A 195 -12.27 -23.95 -11.10
N THR A 196 -12.05 -25.26 -11.00
CA THR A 196 -10.86 -25.92 -11.55
C THR A 196 -10.70 -25.64 -13.05
N GLN A 197 -11.79 -25.73 -13.81
CA GLN A 197 -11.80 -25.42 -15.23
C GLN A 197 -11.49 -23.94 -15.50
N PHE A 198 -12.15 -23.02 -14.78
CA PHE A 198 -11.88 -21.57 -14.89
C PHE A 198 -10.40 -21.26 -14.66
N ILE A 199 -9.83 -21.83 -13.61
CA ILE A 199 -8.42 -21.62 -13.26
C ILE A 199 -7.50 -22.08 -14.39
N ASN A 200 -7.70 -23.30 -14.89
CA ASN A 200 -6.84 -23.91 -15.92
C ASN A 200 -6.97 -23.23 -17.29
N GLN A 201 -8.15 -22.70 -17.62
CA GLN A 201 -8.41 -22.09 -18.93
C GLN A 201 -8.13 -20.58 -18.96
N GLN A 202 -8.30 -19.89 -17.84
CA GLN A 202 -8.26 -18.43 -17.78
C GLN A 202 -7.15 -17.94 -16.87
N LEU A 203 -7.25 -18.20 -15.56
CA LEU A 203 -6.34 -17.60 -14.57
C LEU A 203 -4.86 -17.96 -14.82
N VAL A 204 -4.56 -19.21 -15.21
CA VAL A 204 -3.20 -19.66 -15.54
C VAL A 204 -2.52 -18.76 -16.58
N ASN A 205 -3.27 -18.26 -17.57
CA ASN A 205 -2.73 -17.45 -18.66
C ASN A 205 -2.55 -15.97 -18.28
N GLU A 206 -3.07 -15.56 -17.13
CA GLU A 206 -2.98 -14.19 -16.62
C GLU A 206 -1.81 -13.99 -15.65
N LEU A 207 -1.18 -15.08 -15.18
CA LEU A 207 -0.06 -15.05 -14.24
C LEU A 207 1.27 -15.21 -14.97
N THR A 208 2.27 -14.43 -14.59
CA THR A 208 3.55 -14.33 -15.30
C THR A 208 4.75 -14.79 -14.48
N GLU A 209 4.72 -14.60 -13.16
CA GLU A 209 5.82 -14.90 -12.26
C GLU A 209 5.62 -16.23 -11.52
N GLN A 210 4.38 -16.60 -11.21
CA GLN A 210 4.06 -17.83 -10.47
C GLN A 210 3.37 -18.91 -11.31
N LYS A 211 3.67 -20.16 -10.99
CA LYS A 211 3.00 -21.35 -11.53
C LYS A 211 1.81 -21.71 -10.66
N LEU A 212 0.71 -22.07 -11.30
CA LEU A 212 -0.52 -22.41 -10.60
C LEU A 212 -0.72 -23.93 -10.55
N PHE A 213 -1.09 -24.43 -9.37
CA PHE A 213 -1.46 -25.83 -9.14
C PHE A 213 -2.83 -25.90 -8.45
N VAL A 214 -3.75 -26.69 -9.00
CA VAL A 214 -5.08 -26.91 -8.39
C VAL A 214 -5.12 -28.28 -7.74
N HIS A 215 -5.59 -28.33 -6.50
CA HIS A 215 -5.83 -29.54 -5.73
C HIS A 215 -7.33 -29.71 -5.53
N SER A 216 -7.84 -30.90 -5.87
CA SER A 216 -9.23 -31.26 -5.59
C SER A 216 -9.36 -31.78 -4.16
N GLY A 217 -10.20 -31.15 -3.34
CA GLY A 217 -10.45 -31.60 -1.96
C GLY A 217 -11.30 -30.63 -1.15
N SER A 218 -11.71 -31.06 0.05
CA SER A 218 -12.54 -30.24 0.94
C SER A 218 -11.73 -29.59 2.07
N LEU A 219 -12.06 -28.34 2.38
CA LEU A 219 -11.53 -27.59 3.53
C LEU A 219 -11.88 -28.20 4.88
N THR A 220 -13.00 -28.92 4.95
CA THR A 220 -13.48 -29.56 6.19
C THR A 220 -12.95 -30.99 6.34
N ASN A 221 -12.25 -31.52 5.33
CA ASN A 221 -11.68 -32.86 5.36
C ASN A 221 -10.21 -32.82 5.78
N LYS A 222 -9.92 -33.31 6.98
CA LYS A 222 -8.56 -33.42 7.52
C LYS A 222 -7.60 -34.17 6.59
N PHE A 223 -8.04 -35.26 5.95
CA PHE A 223 -7.18 -36.08 5.11
C PHE A 223 -6.73 -35.34 3.84
N ASP A 224 -7.61 -34.49 3.27
CA ASP A 224 -7.26 -33.68 2.11
C ASP A 224 -6.25 -32.58 2.47
N LEU A 225 -6.39 -31.98 3.65
CA LEU A 225 -5.43 -31.00 4.16
C LEU A 225 -4.06 -31.62 4.48
N GLU A 226 -4.03 -32.84 5.04
CA GLU A 226 -2.77 -33.53 5.36
C GLU A 226 -1.95 -33.85 4.10
N LYS A 227 -2.60 -34.21 2.98
CA LYS A 227 -1.91 -34.46 1.70
C LYS A 227 -1.17 -33.25 1.15
N LEU A 228 -1.62 -32.03 1.48
CA LEU A 228 -1.02 -30.80 0.95
C LEU A 228 0.33 -30.48 1.57
N ASN A 229 0.73 -31.16 2.64
CA ASN A 229 1.95 -30.86 3.40
C ASN A 229 2.03 -29.36 3.75
N LEU A 230 1.10 -28.89 4.58
CA LEU A 230 0.89 -27.47 4.87
C LEU A 230 2.15 -26.72 5.33
N PHE A 231 3.11 -27.41 5.96
CA PHE A 231 4.39 -26.85 6.40
C PHE A 231 5.34 -26.48 5.26
N SER A 232 5.06 -26.89 4.03
CA SER A 232 5.89 -26.60 2.86
C SER A 232 5.55 -25.27 2.17
N TYR A 233 4.48 -24.59 2.62
CA TYR A 233 4.08 -23.28 2.13
C TYR A 233 4.62 -22.18 3.02
N HIS A 234 5.04 -21.09 2.39
CA HIS A 234 5.43 -19.87 3.09
C HIS A 234 4.20 -19.15 3.65
N TYR A 235 3.11 -19.17 2.89
CA TYR A 235 1.87 -18.47 3.22
C TYR A 235 0.65 -19.37 2.94
N ILE A 236 -0.33 -19.30 3.83
CA ILE A 236 -1.62 -19.95 3.66
C ILE A 236 -2.70 -18.87 3.79
N ILE A 237 -3.54 -18.74 2.76
CA ILE A 237 -4.66 -17.80 2.71
C ILE A 237 -5.94 -18.61 2.78
N LEU A 238 -6.77 -18.37 3.80
CA LEU A 238 -8.09 -18.98 3.91
C LEU A 238 -9.14 -18.03 3.35
N LEU A 239 -9.91 -18.52 2.38
CA LEU A 239 -11.04 -17.79 1.81
C LEU A 239 -12.33 -18.48 2.21
N ALA A 240 -13.33 -17.68 2.60
CA ALA A 240 -14.70 -18.18 2.71
C ALA A 240 -15.17 -18.56 1.31
N ASN A 241 -15.59 -19.82 1.14
CA ASN A 241 -16.17 -20.28 -0.10
C ASN A 241 -17.45 -19.51 -0.38
N GLU A 242 -17.70 -19.19 -1.66
CA GLU A 242 -19.05 -18.86 -2.07
C GLU A 242 -19.94 -20.08 -1.81
N GLU A 243 -21.08 -19.87 -1.14
CA GLU A 243 -22.08 -20.92 -1.00
C GLU A 243 -22.45 -21.39 -2.41
N SER A 244 -22.36 -22.70 -2.63
CA SER A 244 -22.85 -23.33 -3.84
C SER A 244 -24.35 -23.11 -3.93
N GLU A 245 -24.78 -22.11 -4.70
CA GLU A 245 -26.14 -22.10 -5.28
C GLU A 245 -26.36 -23.31 -6.19
#